data_AF-X8EFG5-F1
#
_entry.id   AF-X8EFG5-F1
#
_cell.length_a   1.000
_cell.length_b   1.000
_cell.length_c   1.000
_cell.angle_alpha   90.00
_cell.angle_beta   90.00
_cell.angle_gamma   90.00
#
_symmetry.space_group_name_H-M   'P 1'
#
loop_
_entity.id
_entity.type
_entity.pdbx_description
1 polymer ?
#
loop_
_entity_poly.entity_id
_entity_poly.type
_entity_poly.pdbx_seq_one_letter_code
_entity_poly.pdbx_strand_id
1 'polypeptide(L)'
;MCRSPSGPTAARCSAVGAPPSLTSTTTSPPCFPGAPRGWLEIRYLDSVPGDMWPAVVFTLVTLLDDPVAADAAAEAVAPVATAWDTAARIGLGDRRLYAAANRCVAIAAERAPAQLHEGMRRLIEAVEQGRCPADDFSDRVIGHGIAPTVARLAQGES
;
A
#
# COMPACT_ATOMS: atom_id res chain seq x y z
N MET A 1 -44.29 38.42 -36.84
CA MET A 1 -44.28 37.89 -35.45
C MET A 1 -43.00 38.37 -34.77
N CYS A 2 -43.14 38.88 -33.55
CA CYS A 2 -42.23 39.81 -32.92
C CYS A 2 -40.96 39.17 -32.30
N ARG A 3 -39.82 39.85 -32.53
CA ARG A 3 -38.70 40.19 -31.61
C ARG A 3 -37.94 39.09 -30.83
N SER A 4 -36.62 39.03 -31.08
CA SER A 4 -35.54 38.80 -30.08
C SER A 4 -35.49 39.96 -29.05
N PRO A 5 -34.78 39.90 -27.88
CA PRO A 5 -33.49 39.22 -27.61
C PRO A 5 -33.23 38.74 -26.13
N SER A 6 -31.95 38.43 -25.83
CA SER A 6 -31.20 38.59 -24.56
C SER A 6 -31.20 37.52 -23.44
N GLY A 7 -29.99 37.02 -23.13
CA GLY A 7 -29.38 37.14 -21.79
C GLY A 7 -29.61 36.05 -20.73
N PRO A 8 -28.69 35.91 -19.73
CA PRO A 8 -28.41 34.67 -18.98
C PRO A 8 -29.09 34.60 -17.60
N THR A 9 -29.38 33.39 -17.09
CA THR A 9 -29.82 33.22 -15.70
C THR A 9 -29.29 31.94 -15.05
N ALA A 10 -28.54 32.14 -13.97
CA ALA A 10 -28.12 31.14 -13.01
C ALA A 10 -29.32 30.39 -12.40
N ALA A 11 -29.29 29.06 -12.44
CA ALA A 11 -30.21 28.25 -11.66
C ALA A 11 -29.59 27.96 -10.29
N ARG A 12 -30.08 28.71 -9.29
CA ARG A 12 -30.00 28.38 -7.87
C ARG A 12 -30.56 26.96 -7.64
N CYS A 13 -29.79 26.10 -6.98
CA CYS A 13 -30.36 24.92 -6.32
C CYS A 13 -30.81 25.35 -4.90
N SER A 14 -32.12 25.48 -4.73
CA SER A 14 -32.76 25.68 -3.44
C SER A 14 -32.61 24.43 -2.57
N ALA A 15 -32.07 24.61 -1.37
CA ALA A 15 -32.12 23.62 -0.30
C ALA A 15 -33.55 23.57 0.27
N VAL A 16 -34.22 22.41 0.19
CA VAL A 16 -35.39 22.06 0.99
C VAL A 16 -35.37 20.56 1.26
N GLY A 17 -35.34 20.17 2.54
CA GLY A 17 -35.55 18.77 2.97
C GLY A 17 -35.03 18.50 4.38
N ALA A 18 -35.94 18.38 5.33
CA ALA A 18 -35.79 18.23 6.79
C ALA A 18 -34.91 17.03 7.28
N PRO A 19 -34.45 17.02 8.55
CA PRO A 19 -33.45 16.05 9.04
C PRO A 19 -34.04 14.66 9.30
N PRO A 20 -33.37 13.56 8.91
CA PRO A 20 -33.72 12.24 9.41
C PRO A 20 -33.16 12.04 10.83
N SER A 21 -34.05 11.57 11.69
CA SER A 21 -33.86 11.21 13.09
C SER A 21 -32.72 10.20 13.28
N LEU A 22 -31.93 10.40 14.33
CA LEU A 22 -30.88 9.49 14.79
C LEU A 22 -31.47 8.19 15.35
N THR A 23 -31.67 7.17 14.51
CA THR A 23 -31.63 5.75 14.89
C THR A 23 -31.63 4.87 13.64
N SER A 24 -30.45 4.42 13.21
CA SER A 24 -30.30 3.16 12.48
C SER A 24 -28.85 2.71 12.51
N THR A 25 -28.58 1.70 13.35
CA THR A 25 -27.44 0.81 13.17
C THR A 25 -27.72 0.01 11.91
N THR A 26 -27.09 0.35 10.78
CA THR A 26 -27.13 -0.44 9.56
C THR A 26 -25.77 -0.40 8.89
N THR A 27 -25.06 -1.52 9.07
CA THR A 27 -24.40 -2.30 8.03
C THR A 27 -24.00 -1.53 6.77
N SER A 28 -22.69 -1.35 6.61
CA SER A 28 -21.95 -1.08 5.37
C SER A 28 -22.46 0.09 4.51
N PRO A 29 -21.76 1.24 4.47
CA PRO A 29 -22.19 2.33 3.60
C PRO A 29 -22.01 1.96 2.12
N PRO A 30 -22.98 2.35 1.27
CA PRO A 30 -22.99 2.08 -0.15
C PRO A 30 -21.82 2.79 -0.83
N CYS A 31 -21.13 2.06 -1.70
CA CYS A 31 -20.06 2.58 -2.56
C CYS A 31 -20.69 3.55 -3.58
N PHE A 32 -20.68 4.86 -3.29
CA PHE A 32 -20.94 5.86 -4.31
C PHE A 32 -19.61 6.17 -5.03
N PRO A 33 -19.57 6.10 -6.37
CA PRO A 33 -18.33 6.13 -7.13
C PRO A 33 -17.89 7.58 -7.33
N GLY A 34 -16.78 7.99 -6.71
CA GLY A 34 -16.08 9.21 -7.12
C GLY A 34 -15.50 10.11 -6.02
N ALA A 35 -15.73 9.85 -4.73
CA ALA A 35 -14.99 10.55 -3.67
C ALA A 35 -14.00 9.57 -3.02
N PRO A 36 -12.67 9.79 -3.11
CA PRO A 36 -11.74 9.06 -2.25
C PRO A 36 -12.17 9.32 -0.81
N ARG A 37 -12.20 8.29 0.01
CA ARG A 37 -12.79 8.33 1.36
C ARG A 37 -12.08 9.31 2.32
N GLY A 38 -11.07 10.04 1.87
CA GLY A 38 -10.18 10.87 2.69
C GLY A 38 -8.98 10.09 3.22
N TRP A 39 -8.84 8.81 2.86
CA TRP A 39 -7.72 7.94 3.23
C TRP A 39 -7.37 6.98 2.08
N LEU A 40 -6.10 6.56 2.05
CA LEU A 40 -5.57 5.52 1.15
C LEU A 40 -5.53 4.18 1.89
N GLU A 41 -6.04 3.11 1.27
CA GLU A 41 -6.01 1.76 1.82
C GLU A 41 -5.13 0.86 0.94
N ILE A 42 -4.07 0.28 1.53
CA ILE A 42 -3.20 -0.69 0.88
C ILE A 42 -3.61 -2.09 1.36
N ARG A 43 -4.01 -2.96 0.43
CA ARG A 43 -4.60 -4.29 0.74
C ARG A 43 -3.73 -5.48 0.33
N TYR A 44 -2.55 -5.25 -0.22
CA TYR A 44 -1.71 -6.27 -0.86
C TYR A 44 -0.38 -6.48 -0.14
N LEU A 45 -0.38 -6.35 1.19
CA LEU A 45 0.81 -6.52 1.99
C LEU A 45 0.72 -7.83 2.76
N ASP A 46 1.74 -8.67 2.60
CA ASP A 46 1.84 -9.92 3.34
C ASP A 46 2.16 -9.65 4.82
N SER A 47 1.92 -10.67 5.66
CA SER A 47 2.37 -10.62 7.04
C SER A 47 3.89 -10.63 7.11
N VAL A 48 4.47 -9.62 7.76
CA VAL A 48 5.90 -9.56 8.08
C VAL A 48 6.13 -9.82 9.59
N PRO A 49 7.36 -10.17 10.01
CA PRO A 49 7.72 -10.23 11.42
C PRO A 49 7.39 -8.93 12.18
N GLY A 50 6.99 -9.07 13.45
CA GLY A 50 6.52 -7.98 14.32
C GLY A 50 7.47 -6.78 14.41
N ASP A 51 8.76 -7.05 14.42
CA ASP A 51 9.84 -6.06 14.54
C ASP A 51 10.20 -5.36 13.21
N MET A 52 9.83 -5.94 12.07
CA MET A 52 10.00 -5.32 10.75
C MET A 52 8.80 -4.45 10.35
N TRP A 53 7.62 -4.68 10.93
CA TRP A 53 6.39 -3.93 10.61
C TRP A 53 6.55 -2.40 10.62
N PRO A 54 7.15 -1.77 11.67
CA PRO A 54 7.34 -0.33 11.70
C PRO A 54 8.18 0.20 10.53
N ALA A 55 9.20 -0.55 10.11
CA ALA A 55 10.06 -0.18 8.98
C ALA A 55 9.34 -0.29 7.63
N VAL A 56 8.51 -1.32 7.45
CA VAL A 56 7.69 -1.49 6.24
C VAL A 56 6.66 -0.38 6.11
N VAL A 57 5.94 -0.07 7.20
CA VAL A 57 4.96 1.03 7.21
C VAL A 57 5.64 2.37 6.97
N PHE A 58 6.78 2.62 7.63
CA PHE A 58 7.56 3.85 7.42
C PHE A 58 8.02 3.97 5.96
N THR A 59 8.48 2.88 5.35
CA THR A 59 8.86 2.86 3.93
C THR A 59 7.68 3.25 3.05
N LEU A 60 6.52 2.61 3.23
CA LEU A 60 5.31 2.93 2.46
C LEU A 60 4.89 4.39 2.60
N VAL A 61 4.80 4.89 3.84
CA VAL A 61 4.42 6.29 4.10
C VAL A 61 5.43 7.26 3.47
N THR A 62 6.73 7.01 3.64
CA THR A 62 7.78 7.86 3.07
C THR A 62 7.68 7.95 1.55
N LEU A 63 7.50 6.82 0.86
CA LEU A 63 7.45 6.78 -0.60
C LEU A 63 6.14 7.35 -1.18
N LEU A 64 5.13 7.61 -0.35
CA LEU A 64 3.83 8.14 -0.78
C LEU A 64 3.59 9.59 -0.34
N ASP A 65 4.15 10.02 0.78
CA ASP A 65 3.85 11.31 1.43
C ASP A 65 4.99 12.34 1.29
N ASP A 66 6.26 11.92 1.26
CA ASP A 66 7.37 12.82 0.95
C ASP A 66 7.47 13.01 -0.57
N PRO A 67 7.22 14.22 -1.11
CA PRO A 67 7.17 14.44 -2.56
C PRO A 67 8.49 14.13 -3.25
N VAL A 68 9.64 14.38 -2.60
CA VAL A 68 10.96 14.09 -3.17
C VAL A 68 11.22 12.59 -3.20
N ALA A 69 10.82 11.88 -2.14
CA ALA A 69 10.93 10.43 -2.10
C ALA A 69 9.97 9.76 -3.09
N ALA A 70 8.76 10.28 -3.23
CA ALA A 70 7.73 9.78 -4.12
C ALA A 70 8.16 9.91 -5.60
N ASP A 71 8.69 11.06 -6.02
CA ASP A 71 9.20 11.25 -7.38
C ASP A 71 10.36 10.28 -7.68
N ALA A 72 11.30 10.15 -6.74
CA ALA A 72 12.44 9.24 -6.90
C ALA A 72 12.00 7.76 -6.94
N ALA A 73 10.99 7.39 -6.16
CA ALA A 73 10.42 6.05 -6.18
C ALA A 73 9.64 5.79 -7.48
N ALA A 74 8.88 6.78 -7.97
CA ALA A 74 8.15 6.70 -9.23
C ALA A 74 9.10 6.42 -10.40
N GLU A 75 10.23 7.12 -10.47
CA GLU A 75 11.28 6.87 -11.46
C GLU A 75 11.87 5.45 -11.31
N ALA A 76 12.15 5.02 -10.07
CA ALA A 76 12.71 3.70 -9.80
C ALA A 76 11.78 2.55 -10.23
N VAL A 77 10.47 2.71 -10.02
CA VAL A 77 9.47 1.67 -10.34
C VAL A 77 8.91 1.77 -11.75
N ALA A 78 9.15 2.86 -12.48
CA ALA A 78 8.64 3.06 -13.84
C ALA A 78 8.91 1.86 -14.80
N PRO A 79 10.10 1.22 -14.81
CA PRO A 79 10.36 0.07 -15.67
C PRO A 79 9.55 -1.20 -15.34
N VAL A 80 8.93 -1.25 -14.16
CA VAL A 80 8.20 -2.41 -13.62
C VAL A 80 6.75 -2.09 -13.27
N ALA A 81 6.23 -0.92 -13.67
CA ALA A 81 4.90 -0.45 -13.30
C ALA A 81 3.75 -1.41 -13.68
N THR A 82 3.94 -2.24 -14.72
CA THR A 82 2.97 -3.24 -15.18
C THR A 82 3.35 -4.68 -14.83
N ALA A 83 4.43 -4.89 -14.06
CA ALA A 83 5.00 -6.20 -13.77
C ALA A 83 4.33 -6.89 -12.55
N TRP A 84 3.06 -6.59 -12.25
CA TRP A 84 2.36 -7.12 -11.07
C TRP A 84 2.32 -8.66 -11.05
N ASP A 85 1.99 -9.28 -12.18
CA ASP A 85 1.96 -10.75 -12.30
C ASP A 85 3.34 -11.40 -12.15
N THR A 86 4.40 -10.66 -12.50
CA THR A 86 5.78 -11.11 -12.32
C THR A 86 6.15 -11.00 -10.84
N ALA A 87 5.84 -9.86 -10.21
CA ALA A 87 6.09 -9.65 -8.79
C ALA A 87 5.36 -10.68 -7.91
N ALA A 88 4.10 -10.99 -8.22
CA ALA A 88 3.32 -11.98 -7.47
C ALA A 88 3.84 -13.42 -7.64
N ARG A 89 4.51 -13.75 -8.74
CA ARG A 89 4.97 -15.12 -9.03
C ARG A 89 6.42 -15.39 -8.63
N ILE A 90 7.31 -14.44 -8.89
CA ILE A 90 8.76 -14.61 -8.69
C ILE A 90 9.39 -13.49 -7.85
N GLY A 91 8.61 -12.48 -7.46
CA GLY A 91 9.06 -11.41 -6.55
C GLY A 91 10.38 -10.77 -6.98
N LEU A 92 11.32 -10.73 -6.03
CA LEU A 92 12.67 -10.17 -6.22
C LEU A 92 13.60 -11.09 -7.02
N GLY A 93 13.14 -12.26 -7.47
CA GLY A 93 13.86 -13.08 -8.45
C GLY A 93 13.94 -12.44 -9.84
N ASP A 94 13.06 -11.48 -10.16
CA ASP A 94 13.20 -10.64 -11.34
C ASP A 94 14.19 -9.48 -11.09
N ARG A 95 15.20 -9.35 -11.96
CA ARG A 95 16.26 -8.36 -11.80
C ARG A 95 15.78 -6.90 -11.81
N ARG A 96 14.71 -6.59 -12.53
CA ARG A 96 14.18 -5.22 -12.58
C ARG A 96 13.40 -4.90 -11.32
N LEU A 97 12.58 -5.84 -10.84
CA LEU A 97 11.89 -5.71 -9.55
C LEU A 97 12.88 -5.62 -8.39
N TYR A 98 13.93 -6.45 -8.39
CA TYR A 98 15.02 -6.38 -7.43
C TYR A 98 15.67 -4.99 -7.37
N ALA A 99 16.04 -4.44 -8.53
CA ALA A 99 16.68 -3.13 -8.60
C ALA A 99 15.73 -2.01 -8.12
N ALA A 100 14.46 -2.05 -8.53
CA ALA A 100 13.46 -1.08 -8.09
C ALA A 100 13.22 -1.15 -6.57
N ALA A 101 13.07 -2.35 -6.02
CA ALA A 101 12.85 -2.56 -4.58
C ALA A 101 14.03 -2.05 -3.75
N ASN A 102 15.27 -2.40 -4.12
CA ASN A 102 16.47 -1.91 -3.44
C ASN A 102 16.54 -0.38 -3.47
N ARG A 103 16.21 0.24 -4.61
CA ARG A 103 16.21 1.69 -4.72
C ARG A 103 15.15 2.34 -3.81
N CYS A 104 13.94 1.80 -3.79
CA CYS A 104 12.84 2.27 -2.94
C CYS A 104 13.18 2.18 -1.45
N VAL A 105 13.71 1.04 -1.00
CA VAL A 105 14.10 0.88 0.42
C VAL A 105 15.25 1.80 0.79
N ALA A 106 16.23 2.00 -0.10
CA ALA A 106 17.32 2.95 0.14
C ALA A 106 16.81 4.39 0.32
N ILE A 107 15.88 4.84 -0.53
CA ILE A 107 15.26 6.18 -0.43
C ILE A 107 14.59 6.37 0.95
N ALA A 108 13.87 5.36 1.43
CA ALA A 108 13.23 5.40 2.73
C ALA A 108 14.27 5.36 3.87
N ALA A 109 15.29 4.52 3.76
CA ALA A 109 16.33 4.37 4.78
C ALA A 109 17.10 5.67 5.05
N GLU A 110 17.36 6.47 4.02
CA GLU A 110 17.98 7.80 4.15
C GLU A 110 17.19 8.76 5.06
N ARG A 111 15.88 8.54 5.20
CA ARG A 111 14.94 9.37 5.97
C ARG A 111 14.55 8.74 7.30
N ALA A 112 14.97 7.50 7.55
CA ALA A 112 14.51 6.73 8.69
C ALA A 112 15.01 7.33 10.02
N PRO A 113 14.12 7.57 11.00
CA PRO A 113 14.52 7.97 12.34
C PRO A 113 15.31 6.85 13.03
N ALA A 114 16.16 7.20 14.00
CA ALA A 114 17.07 6.27 14.67
C ALA A 114 16.37 5.05 15.29
N GLN A 115 15.13 5.24 15.78
CA GLN A 115 14.31 4.19 16.37
C GLN A 115 13.92 3.08 15.37
N LEU A 116 13.96 3.37 14.07
CA LEU A 116 13.63 2.43 13.01
C LEU A 116 14.86 1.82 12.33
N HIS A 117 16.08 2.22 12.70
CA HIS A 117 17.30 1.79 12.00
C HIS A 117 17.48 0.26 12.01
N GLU A 118 17.19 -0.42 13.11
CA GLU A 118 17.30 -1.88 13.17
C GLU A 118 16.26 -2.58 12.27
N GLY A 119 15.01 -2.12 12.29
CA GLY A 119 13.97 -2.65 11.39
C GLY A 119 14.28 -2.38 9.92
N MET A 120 14.79 -1.18 9.60
CA MET A 120 15.22 -0.81 8.25
C MET A 120 16.43 -1.63 7.81
N ARG A 121 17.41 -1.87 8.69
CA ARG A 121 18.58 -2.72 8.39
C ARG A 121 18.13 -4.12 7.98
N ARG A 122 17.20 -4.73 8.73
CA ARG A 122 16.64 -6.04 8.37
C ARG A 122 15.86 -6.04 7.07
N LEU A 123 15.08 -4.98 6.83
CA LEU A 123 14.35 -4.83 5.57
C LEU A 123 15.31 -4.70 4.37
N ILE A 124 16.38 -3.92 4.51
CA ILE A 124 17.43 -3.79 3.49
C ILE A 124 18.07 -5.15 3.26
N GLU A 125 18.53 -5.83 4.32
CA GLU A 125 19.19 -7.13 4.20
C GLU A 125 18.30 -8.18 3.52
N ALA A 126 17.01 -8.22 3.84
CA ALA A 126 16.06 -9.11 3.19
C ALA A 126 15.95 -8.80 1.68
N VAL A 127 15.80 -7.53 1.31
CA VAL A 127 15.65 -7.11 -0.08
C VAL A 127 16.95 -7.30 -0.88
N GLU A 128 18.12 -7.08 -0.28
CA GLU A 128 19.44 -7.35 -0.87
C GLU A 128 19.67 -8.85 -1.10
N GLN A 129 19.14 -9.70 -0.21
CA GLN A 129 19.16 -11.15 -0.40
C GLN A 129 18.14 -11.62 -1.44
N GLY A 130 17.28 -10.73 -1.95
CA GLY A 130 16.17 -11.07 -2.84
C GLY A 130 15.10 -11.91 -2.14
N ARG A 131 14.99 -11.80 -0.82
CA ARG A 131 14.11 -12.59 0.04
C ARG A 131 12.86 -11.81 0.40
N CYS A 132 11.75 -12.53 0.55
CA CYS A 132 10.49 -12.03 1.06
C CYS A 132 9.91 -12.96 2.14
N PRO A 133 8.90 -12.53 2.93
CA PRO A 133 8.27 -13.37 3.94
C PRO A 133 7.70 -14.70 3.40
N ALA A 134 7.28 -14.72 2.12
CA ALA A 134 6.80 -15.93 1.46
C ALA A 134 7.93 -16.96 1.24
N ASP A 135 9.18 -16.53 1.06
CA ASP A 135 10.34 -17.43 0.96
C ASP A 135 10.62 -18.10 2.32
N ASP A 136 10.59 -17.34 3.41
CA ASP A 136 10.76 -17.87 4.76
C ASP A 136 9.63 -18.84 5.14
N PHE A 137 8.40 -18.55 4.70
CA PHE A 137 7.29 -19.49 4.84
C PHE A 137 7.52 -20.77 4.02
N SER A 138 7.97 -20.64 2.78
CA SER A 138 8.25 -21.78 1.90
C SER A 138 9.35 -22.68 2.45
N ASP A 139 10.43 -22.11 2.97
CA ASP A 139 11.52 -22.86 3.60
C ASP A 139 11.04 -23.64 4.83
N ARG A 140 10.17 -23.04 5.65
CA ARG A 140 9.55 -23.71 6.80
C ARG A 140 8.63 -24.85 6.37
N VAL A 141 7.85 -24.67 5.30
CA VAL A 141 7.02 -25.74 4.73
C VAL A 141 7.88 -26.88 4.21
N ILE A 142 9.00 -26.60 3.55
CA ILE A 142 9.95 -27.61 3.06
C ILE A 142 10.57 -28.37 4.24
N GLY A 143 10.98 -27.66 5.30
CA GLY A 143 11.65 -28.26 6.46
C GLY A 143 10.74 -28.99 7.44
N HIS A 144 9.48 -28.58 7.56
CA HIS A 144 8.58 -29.04 8.63
C HIS A 144 7.24 -29.58 8.14
N GLY A 145 6.90 -29.38 6.87
CA GLY A 145 5.60 -29.70 6.30
C GLY A 145 4.56 -28.58 6.42
N ILE A 146 3.50 -28.70 5.63
CA ILE A 146 2.47 -27.65 5.46
C ILE A 146 1.66 -27.45 6.75
N ALA A 147 1.06 -28.51 7.28
CA ALA A 147 0.16 -28.44 8.43
C ALA A 147 0.77 -27.77 9.69
N PRO A 148 1.99 -28.14 10.15
CA PRO A 148 2.57 -27.49 11.33
C PRO A 148 2.97 -26.03 11.07
N THR A 149 3.40 -25.69 9.85
CA THR A 149 3.78 -24.33 9.49
C THR A 149 2.56 -23.40 9.47
N VAL A 150 1.44 -23.85 8.89
CA VAL A 150 0.18 -23.10 8.90
C VAL A 150 -0.36 -22.91 10.33
N ALA A 151 -0.29 -23.95 11.17
CA ALA A 151 -0.74 -23.87 12.56
C ALA A 151 0.04 -22.82 13.36
N ARG A 152 1.36 -22.75 13.17
CA ARG A 152 2.23 -21.76 13.81
C ARG A 152 1.95 -20.32 13.33
N LEU A 153 1.75 -20.15 12.02
CA LEU A 153 1.42 -18.85 11.45
C LEU A 153 0.05 -18.33 11.95
N ALA A 154 -0.92 -19.22 12.11
CA ALA A 154 -2.23 -18.87 12.69
C ALA A 154 -2.14 -18.44 14.17
N GLN A 155 -1.08 -18.84 14.89
CA GLN A 155 -0.83 -18.47 16.28
C GLN A 155 -0.05 -17.15 16.42
N GLY A 156 0.39 -16.54 15.30
CA GLY A 156 1.14 -15.27 15.32
C GLY A 156 2.63 -15.44 15.66
N GLU A 157 3.14 -16.68 15.65
CA GLU A 157 4.55 -16.98 15.84
C GLU A 157 5.27 -16.89 14.48
N SER A 158 5.61 -15.65 14.07
CA SER A 158 6.41 -15.38 12.87
C SER A 158 7.88 -15.18 13.20
#